data_AF-A0A8R2B4U4-F1
#
_entry.id   AF-A0A8R2B4U4-F1
#
_cell.length_a   1.000
_cell.length_b   1.000
_cell.length_c   1.000
_cell.angle_alpha   90.00
_cell.angle_beta   90.00
_cell.angle_gamma   90.00
#
_symmetry.space_group_name_H-M   'P 1'
#
loop_
_entity.id
_entity.type
_entity.pdbx_description
1 polymer ?
#
loop_
_entity_poly.entity_id
_entity_poly.type
_entity_poly.pdbx_seq_one_letter_code
_entity_poly.pdbx_strand_id
1 'polypeptide(L)'
;MEVIDLEPTSTAEDVLAALKSAFLASSKGDKQIESAVNDIKVTSMWRLKNGQQVAKVSVPRREKPTEVNRVRVGWTSCRLRIRHPEATRCFKCHGFGHSQGSCSEPDLKDSCRRCGSKDHKERDCSETTMCIACDRAGYKSGPHRPGMAACKARCAAESWRSSNRRND
;
A
#
# COMPACT_ATOMS: atom_id res chain seq x y z
N MET A 1 -4.76 -0.92 -7.67
CA MET A 1 -4.34 0.39 -8.20
C MET A 1 -5.44 1.39 -7.88
N GLU A 2 -5.13 2.67 -7.83
CA GLU A 2 -6.10 3.76 -7.70
C GLU A 2 -5.89 4.77 -8.81
N VAL A 3 -6.97 5.22 -9.43
CA VAL A 3 -7.00 6.35 -10.37
C VAL A 3 -7.49 7.55 -9.58
N ILE A 4 -6.69 8.60 -9.51
CA ILE A 4 -7.01 9.85 -8.80
C ILE A 4 -7.12 11.01 -9.78
N ASP A 5 -7.71 12.11 -9.32
CA ASP A 5 -8.03 13.31 -10.11
C ASP A 5 -9.07 13.07 -11.21
N LEU A 6 -9.99 12.12 -11.00
CA LEU A 6 -11.12 11.92 -11.91
C LEU A 6 -12.11 13.07 -11.81
N GLU A 7 -12.66 13.45 -12.96
CA GLU A 7 -13.76 14.41 -13.01
C GLU A 7 -15.03 13.83 -12.37
N PRO A 8 -15.93 14.67 -11.82
CA PRO A 8 -17.10 14.21 -11.07
C PRO A 8 -18.11 13.40 -11.90
N THR A 9 -18.05 13.54 -13.22
CA THR A 9 -18.93 12.92 -14.22
C THR A 9 -18.34 11.64 -14.81
N SER A 10 -17.09 11.29 -14.50
CA SER A 10 -16.45 10.09 -15.04
C SER A 10 -17.15 8.83 -14.56
N THR A 11 -17.46 7.92 -15.49
CA THR A 11 -18.07 6.63 -15.16
C THR A 11 -17.01 5.54 -14.98
N ALA A 12 -17.41 4.40 -14.38
CA ALA A 12 -16.52 3.25 -14.26
C ALA A 12 -16.09 2.69 -15.63
N GLU A 13 -16.97 2.80 -16.63
CA GLU A 13 -16.73 2.33 -18.00
C GLU A 13 -15.65 3.18 -18.69
N ASP A 14 -15.72 4.51 -18.54
CA ASP A 14 -14.70 5.42 -19.08
C ASP A 14 -13.31 5.12 -18.48
N VAL A 15 -13.26 4.87 -17.17
CA VAL A 15 -12.02 4.52 -16.47
C VAL A 15 -11.48 3.19 -16.97
N LEU A 16 -12.34 2.18 -17.18
CA LEU A 16 -11.94 0.89 -17.72
C LEU A 16 -11.39 1.01 -19.14
N ALA A 17 -12.11 1.69 -20.03
CA ALA A 17 -11.71 1.87 -21.43
C ALA A 17 -10.36 2.60 -21.53
N ALA A 18 -10.18 3.66 -20.74
CA ALA A 18 -8.95 4.44 -20.70
C ALA A 18 -7.76 3.63 -20.16
N LEU A 19 -7.97 2.80 -19.13
CA LEU A 19 -6.92 1.93 -18.62
C LEU A 19 -6.54 0.85 -19.63
N LYS A 20 -7.52 0.20 -20.26
CA LYS A 20 -7.26 -0.82 -21.27
C LYS A 20 -6.43 -0.26 -22.43
N SER A 21 -6.80 0.91 -22.96
CA SER A 21 -6.05 1.54 -24.05
C SER A 21 -4.64 1.96 -23.64
N ALA A 22 -4.46 2.50 -22.42
CA ALA A 22 -3.14 2.89 -21.93
C ALA A 22 -2.20 1.68 -21.73
N PHE A 23 -2.73 0.56 -21.24
CA PHE A 23 -1.96 -0.66 -21.05
C PHE A 23 -1.61 -1.35 -22.38
N LEU A 24 -2.52 -1.38 -23.35
CA LEU A 24 -2.23 -1.86 -24.71
C LEU A 24 -1.19 -0.99 -25.43
N ALA A 25 -1.26 0.34 -25.27
CA ALA A 25 -0.26 1.23 -25.87
C ALA A 25 1.15 1.01 -25.30
N SER A 26 1.23 0.57 -24.05
CA SER A 26 2.50 0.33 -23.36
C SER A 26 3.08 -1.06 -23.64
N SER A 27 2.29 -2.01 -24.15
CA SER A 27 2.69 -3.42 -24.28
C SER A 27 3.64 -3.72 -25.43
N LYS A 28 3.87 -2.80 -26.39
CA LYS A 28 4.78 -2.97 -27.55
C LYS A 28 4.74 -4.37 -28.21
N GLY A 29 3.58 -5.05 -28.21
CA GLY A 29 3.40 -6.37 -28.83
C GLY A 29 3.53 -7.61 -27.92
N ASP A 30 3.66 -7.46 -26.60
CA ASP A 30 3.63 -8.60 -25.67
C ASP A 30 2.21 -9.18 -25.53
N LYS A 31 1.98 -10.37 -26.11
CA LYS A 31 0.69 -11.09 -26.09
C LYS A 31 0.16 -11.41 -24.69
N GLN A 32 1.03 -11.46 -23.70
CA GLN A 32 0.64 -11.71 -22.31
C GLN A 32 -0.17 -10.53 -21.76
N ILE A 33 0.24 -9.30 -22.09
CA ILE A 33 -0.40 -8.05 -21.65
C ILE A 33 -1.83 -7.91 -22.16
N GLU A 34 -2.09 -8.35 -23.40
CA GLU A 34 -3.45 -8.33 -23.95
C GLU A 34 -4.43 -9.21 -23.18
N SER A 35 -3.97 -10.37 -22.69
CA SER A 35 -4.83 -11.29 -21.94
C SER A 35 -5.20 -10.71 -20.58
N ALA A 36 -4.26 -10.09 -19.87
CA ALA A 36 -4.53 -9.57 -18.53
C ALA A 36 -5.20 -8.19 -18.54
N VAL A 37 -5.18 -7.46 -19.67
CA VAL A 37 -6.01 -6.26 -19.85
C VAL A 37 -7.52 -6.58 -19.71
N ASN A 38 -7.94 -7.82 -20.01
CA ASN A 38 -9.32 -8.25 -19.85
C ASN A 38 -9.72 -8.52 -18.39
N ASP A 39 -8.77 -8.87 -17.53
CA ASP A 39 -9.02 -9.10 -16.09
C ASP A 39 -9.09 -7.81 -15.26
N ILE A 40 -8.92 -6.64 -15.90
CA ILE A 40 -8.97 -5.34 -15.23
C ILE A 40 -10.41 -5.01 -14.87
N LYS A 41 -10.66 -4.77 -13.58
CA LYS A 41 -11.99 -4.39 -13.08
C LYS A 41 -11.93 -3.22 -12.10
N VAL A 42 -12.87 -2.29 -12.23
CA VAL A 42 -13.09 -1.24 -11.23
C VAL A 42 -13.83 -1.89 -10.06
N THR A 43 -13.24 -1.84 -8.87
CA THR A 43 -13.79 -2.47 -7.67
C THR A 43 -14.69 -1.52 -6.88
N SER A 44 -14.31 -0.25 -6.81
CA SER A 44 -15.08 0.76 -6.08
C SER A 44 -14.71 2.16 -6.56
N MET A 45 -15.67 3.09 -6.53
CA MET A 45 -15.46 4.51 -6.81
C MET A 45 -16.04 5.35 -5.67
N TRP A 46 -15.37 6.44 -5.33
CA TRP A 46 -15.84 7.37 -4.31
C TRP A 46 -15.46 8.81 -4.66
N ARG A 47 -16.18 9.77 -4.06
CA ARG A 47 -15.95 11.21 -4.22
C ARG A 47 -15.19 11.77 -3.02
N LEU A 48 -14.27 12.68 -3.30
CA LEU A 48 -13.54 13.45 -2.30
C LEU A 48 -14.28 14.76 -1.99
N LYS A 49 -13.91 15.40 -0.87
CA LYS A 49 -14.52 16.68 -0.44
C LYS A 49 -14.32 17.82 -1.44
N ASN A 50 -13.28 17.75 -2.27
CA ASN A 50 -12.99 18.72 -3.31
C ASN A 50 -13.79 18.48 -4.61
N GLY A 51 -14.75 17.55 -4.62
CA GLY A 51 -15.59 17.23 -5.78
C GLY A 51 -14.99 16.20 -6.74
N GLN A 52 -13.69 15.95 -6.70
CA GLN A 52 -13.04 14.95 -7.56
C GLN A 52 -13.43 13.51 -7.19
N GLN A 53 -13.32 12.62 -8.15
CA GLN A 53 -13.53 11.19 -7.96
C GLN A 53 -12.21 10.42 -7.85
N VAL A 54 -12.28 9.28 -7.17
CA VAL A 54 -11.20 8.28 -7.10
C VAL A 54 -11.79 6.91 -7.41
N ALA A 55 -11.11 6.16 -8.27
CA ALA A 55 -11.49 4.79 -8.62
C ALA A 55 -10.43 3.80 -8.14
N LYS A 56 -10.84 2.78 -7.39
CA LYS A 56 -10.00 1.64 -7.06
C LYS A 56 -10.16 0.57 -8.13
N VAL A 57 -9.05 0.16 -8.72
CA VAL A 57 -9.00 -0.78 -9.83
C VAL A 57 -8.18 -2.01 -9.42
N SER A 58 -8.75 -3.17 -9.67
CA SER A 58 -8.05 -4.44 -9.61
C SER A 58 -7.38 -4.66 -10.95
N VAL A 59 -6.06 -4.75 -10.92
CA VAL A 59 -5.22 -5.09 -12.08
C VAL A 59 -4.50 -6.39 -11.77
N PRO A 60 -4.39 -7.31 -12.75
CA PRO A 60 -3.66 -8.55 -12.58
C PRO A 60 -2.18 -8.30 -12.28
N ARG A 61 -1.59 -9.27 -11.62
CA ARG A 61 -0.39 -9.09 -10.80
C ARG A 61 0.91 -9.05 -11.62
N ARG A 62 0.98 -9.83 -12.71
CA ARG A 62 2.18 -10.07 -13.50
C ARG A 62 2.55 -8.91 -14.44
N GLU A 63 1.61 -8.02 -14.72
CA GLU A 63 1.73 -7.02 -15.80
C GLU A 63 1.29 -5.63 -15.33
N LYS A 64 1.69 -5.25 -14.12
CA LYS A 64 1.56 -3.85 -13.70
C LYS A 64 2.61 -3.07 -14.46
N PRO A 65 2.26 -2.17 -15.38
CA PRO A 65 3.26 -1.36 -16.02
C PRO A 65 3.62 -0.28 -15.02
N THR A 66 4.79 -0.46 -14.42
CA THR A 66 5.41 0.51 -13.52
C THR A 66 5.68 1.85 -14.23
N GLU A 67 5.65 1.85 -15.56
CA GLU A 67 5.92 3.00 -16.42
C GLU A 67 4.68 3.90 -16.65
N VAL A 68 3.46 3.35 -16.54
CA VAL A 68 2.24 4.15 -16.74
C VAL A 68 1.84 4.81 -15.42
N ASN A 69 2.26 6.06 -15.25
CA ASN A 69 1.92 6.87 -14.08
C ASN A 69 0.68 7.76 -14.28
N ARG A 70 0.26 7.96 -15.54
CA ARG A 70 -0.89 8.79 -15.90
C ARG A 70 -1.70 8.15 -17.01
N VAL A 71 -3.01 8.35 -16.95
CA VAL A 71 -3.96 7.92 -17.97
C VAL A 71 -4.90 9.07 -18.28
N ARG A 72 -5.28 9.25 -19.54
CA ARG A 72 -6.30 10.22 -19.92
C ARG A 72 -7.67 9.53 -19.86
N VAL A 73 -8.57 10.05 -19.02
CA VAL A 73 -9.97 9.61 -18.95
C VAL A 73 -10.83 10.77 -19.43
N GLY A 74 -11.50 10.61 -20.57
CA GLY A 74 -12.14 11.73 -21.26
C GLY A 74 -11.14 12.83 -21.59
N TRP A 75 -11.33 14.02 -21.01
CA TRP A 75 -10.46 15.19 -21.20
C TRP A 75 -9.42 15.36 -20.08
N THR A 76 -9.54 14.63 -18.97
CA THR A 76 -8.71 14.81 -17.78
C THR A 76 -7.51 13.88 -17.79
N SER A 77 -6.33 14.40 -17.44
CA SER A 77 -5.14 13.59 -17.16
C SER A 77 -5.17 13.12 -15.71
N CYS A 78 -5.52 11.86 -15.50
CA CYS A 78 -5.65 11.23 -14.19
C CYS A 78 -4.34 10.56 -13.78
N ARG A 79 -3.98 10.64 -12.50
CA ARG A 79 -2.79 9.95 -11.97
C ARG A 79 -3.14 8.52 -11.56
N LEU A 80 -2.24 7.60 -11.87
CA LEU A 80 -2.32 6.22 -11.41
C LEU A 80 -1.43 6.04 -10.18
N ARG A 81 -2.02 5.57 -9.08
CA ARG A 81 -1.32 5.27 -7.83
C ARG A 81 -1.40 3.78 -7.55
N ILE A 82 -0.25 3.13 -7.44
CA ILE A 82 -0.20 1.74 -6.97
C ILE A 82 -0.32 1.78 -5.44
N ARG A 83 -1.41 1.21 -4.90
CA ARG A 83 -1.45 0.87 -3.47
C ARG A 83 -0.51 -0.29 -3.22
N HIS A 84 0.60 -0.01 -2.54
CA HIS A 84 1.34 -1.04 -1.86
C HIS A 84 0.45 -1.57 -0.72
N PRO A 85 0.29 -2.89 -0.58
CA PRO A 85 -0.41 -3.44 0.58
C PRO A 85 0.35 -3.01 1.84
N GLU A 86 -0.35 -2.43 2.80
CA GLU A 86 0.25 -2.12 4.10
C GLU A 86 0.81 -3.42 4.69
N ALA A 87 2.00 -3.33 5.29
CA ALA A 87 2.57 -4.48 5.97
C ALA A 87 1.68 -4.87 7.13
N THR A 88 1.31 -6.15 7.22
CA THR A 88 0.53 -6.65 8.36
C THR A 88 1.33 -6.40 9.62
N ARG A 89 0.73 -5.66 10.55
CA ARG A 89 1.29 -5.39 11.87
C ARG A 89 0.99 -6.56 12.78
N CYS A 90 2.00 -7.06 13.46
CA CYS A 90 1.82 -8.03 14.52
C CYS A 90 1.54 -7.30 15.84
N PHE A 91 0.34 -7.50 16.39
CA PHE A 91 -0.04 -6.89 17.68
C PHE A 91 0.60 -7.58 18.89
N LYS A 92 1.20 -8.77 18.69
CA LYS A 92 1.92 -9.51 19.73
C LYS A 92 3.30 -8.93 19.98
N CYS A 93 4.12 -8.79 18.94
CA CYS A 93 5.52 -8.35 19.06
C CYS A 93 5.78 -6.92 18.57
N HIS A 94 4.74 -6.21 18.11
CA HIS A 94 4.80 -4.89 17.47
C HIS A 94 5.60 -4.81 16.15
N GLY A 95 6.03 -5.96 15.61
CA GLY A 95 6.72 -6.07 14.32
C GLY A 95 5.80 -5.98 13.10
N PHE A 96 6.40 -6.08 11.91
CA PHE A 96 5.70 -6.07 10.62
C PHE A 96 5.96 -7.35 9.83
N GLY A 97 5.04 -7.71 8.94
CA GLY A 97 5.18 -8.81 7.98
C GLY A 97 4.40 -10.09 8.35
N HIS A 98 3.95 -10.24 9.59
CA HIS A 98 3.22 -11.42 10.06
C HIS A 98 2.04 -11.04 10.97
N SER A 99 1.09 -11.96 11.13
CA SER A 99 -0.06 -11.81 12.04
C SER A 99 0.27 -12.34 13.43
N GLN A 100 -0.55 -12.01 14.43
CA GLN A 100 -0.39 -12.51 15.80
C GLN A 100 -0.43 -14.04 15.90
N GLY A 101 -1.23 -14.72 15.05
CA GLY A 101 -1.36 -16.18 15.07
C GLY A 101 -0.10 -16.91 14.58
N SER A 102 0.66 -16.30 13.68
CA SER A 102 1.92 -16.86 13.14
C SER A 102 3.16 -16.29 13.83
N CYS A 103 3.01 -15.69 15.00
CA CYS A 103 4.08 -14.96 15.68
C CYS A 103 4.80 -15.84 16.71
N SER A 104 6.04 -16.20 16.40
CA SER A 104 6.96 -16.93 17.29
C SER A 104 7.69 -16.02 18.29
N GLU A 105 7.58 -14.71 18.12
CA GLU A 105 8.26 -13.72 18.96
C GLU A 105 7.61 -13.58 20.36
N PRO A 106 8.38 -13.09 21.35
CA PRO A 106 7.88 -12.76 22.69
C PRO A 106 6.64 -11.85 22.66
N ASP A 107 5.72 -12.08 23.61
CA ASP A 107 4.53 -11.25 23.75
C ASP A 107 4.88 -9.91 24.42
N LEU A 108 4.59 -8.83 23.71
CA LEU A 108 4.78 -7.45 24.09
C LEU A 108 3.47 -6.67 24.07
N LYS A 109 2.30 -7.35 24.03
CA LYS A 109 0.99 -6.66 23.99
C LYS A 109 0.83 -5.61 25.08
N ASP A 110 1.30 -5.94 26.29
CA ASP A 110 1.20 -5.08 27.47
C ASP A 110 2.35 -4.08 27.59
N SER A 111 3.37 -4.19 26.73
CA SER A 111 4.45 -3.21 26.67
C SER A 111 3.98 -1.90 26.03
N CYS A 112 4.49 -0.80 26.57
CA CYS A 112 4.35 0.53 26.01
C CYS A 112 4.85 0.55 24.57
N ARG A 113 3.97 0.93 23.63
CA ARG A 113 4.30 0.99 22.19
C ARG A 113 5.26 2.14 21.83
N ARG A 114 5.50 3.06 22.77
CA ARG A 114 6.31 4.27 22.58
C ARG A 114 7.76 4.07 23.00
N CYS A 115 8.02 3.31 24.06
CA CYS A 115 9.36 3.09 24.62
C CYS A 115 9.70 1.61 24.90
N GLY A 116 8.72 0.70 24.93
CA GLY A 116 8.94 -0.73 25.13
C GLY A 116 8.90 -1.21 26.59
N SER A 117 8.82 -0.29 27.57
CA SER A 117 8.66 -0.64 28.99
C SER A 117 7.34 -1.36 29.26
N LYS A 118 7.32 -2.26 30.25
CA LYS A 118 6.11 -2.96 30.72
C LYS A 118 5.42 -2.24 31.88
N ASP A 119 5.99 -1.15 32.39
CA ASP A 119 5.54 -0.47 33.60
C ASP A 119 4.32 0.42 33.34
N HIS A 120 4.11 0.85 32.10
CA HIS A 120 3.05 1.78 31.73
C HIS A 120 2.50 1.52 30.32
N LYS A 121 1.33 2.09 30.02
CA LYS A 121 0.73 2.08 28.68
C LYS A 121 1.16 3.31 27.88
N GLU A 122 1.02 3.24 26.55
CA GLU A 122 1.41 4.34 25.64
C GLU A 122 0.82 5.72 26.02
N ARG A 123 -0.37 5.74 26.66
CA ARG A 123 -1.02 6.98 27.11
C ARG A 123 -0.28 7.69 28.24
N ASP A 124 0.37 6.93 29.11
CA ASP A 124 1.02 7.43 30.33
C ASP A 124 2.55 7.52 30.15
N CYS A 125 3.02 7.41 28.91
CA CYS A 125 4.44 7.40 28.59
C CYS A 125 5.02 8.81 28.52
N SER A 126 5.86 9.17 29.48
CA SER A 126 6.69 10.38 29.51
C SER A 126 8.04 10.23 28.80
N GLU A 127 8.40 9.02 28.40
CA GLU A 127 9.70 8.71 27.79
C GLU A 127 9.82 9.19 26.34
N THR A 128 11.06 9.34 25.90
CA THR A 128 11.38 9.65 24.50
C THR A 128 10.87 8.54 23.59
N THR A 129 10.19 8.92 22.52
CA THR A 129 9.65 7.95 21.56
C THR A 129 10.79 7.24 20.85
N MET A 130 10.81 5.91 20.87
CA MET A 130 11.73 5.09 20.10
C MET A 130 10.97 3.98 19.37
N CYS A 131 11.36 3.70 18.13
CA CYS A 131 10.67 2.70 17.33
C CYS A 131 11.12 1.27 17.68
N ILE A 132 10.39 0.63 18.60
CA ILE A 132 10.60 -0.77 19.01
C ILE A 132 10.60 -1.72 17.80
N ALA A 133 9.77 -1.46 16.79
CA ALA A 133 9.73 -2.29 15.59
C ALA A 133 11.02 -2.19 14.74
N CYS A 134 11.68 -1.03 14.73
CA CYS A 134 12.95 -0.85 14.04
C CYS A 134 14.08 -1.53 14.82
N ASP A 135 14.11 -1.30 16.13
CA ASP A 135 15.08 -1.89 17.05
C ASP A 135 15.10 -3.42 16.94
N ARG A 136 13.92 -4.06 17.05
CA ARG A 136 13.77 -5.52 16.95
C ARG A 136 14.10 -6.09 15.57
N ALA A 137 13.89 -5.30 14.51
CA ALA A 137 14.21 -5.72 13.14
C ALA A 137 15.68 -5.47 12.77
N GLY A 138 16.52 -5.03 13.72
CA GLY A 138 17.94 -4.74 13.48
C GLY A 138 18.19 -3.44 12.71
N TYR A 139 17.20 -2.54 12.63
CA TYR A 139 17.36 -1.21 12.06
C TYR A 139 17.66 -0.18 13.14
N LYS A 140 18.36 0.91 12.78
CA LYS A 140 18.55 2.06 13.65
C LYS A 140 17.19 2.59 14.13
N SER A 141 16.93 2.49 15.43
CA SER A 141 15.74 3.04 16.07
C SER A 141 15.79 4.57 16.02
N GLY A 142 14.71 5.18 15.53
CA GLY A 142 14.58 6.64 15.43
C GLY A 142 13.42 7.16 16.29
N PRO A 143 13.32 8.50 16.47
CA PRO A 143 12.32 9.13 17.32
C PRO A 143 10.93 9.19 16.66
N HIS A 144 10.36 8.02 16.37
CA HIS A 144 9.06 7.89 15.73
C HIS A 144 8.33 6.65 16.22
N ARG A 145 7.00 6.60 16.06
CA ARG A 145 6.22 5.42 16.46
C ARG A 145 6.31 4.32 15.40
N PRO A 146 6.18 3.04 15.80
CA PRO A 146 6.02 1.94 14.85
C PRO A 146 4.83 2.19 13.91
N GLY A 147 5.10 2.16 12.61
CA GLY A 147 4.06 2.33 11.59
C GLY A 147 4.02 3.72 10.94
N MET A 148 4.84 4.68 11.37
CA MET A 148 4.99 5.98 10.68
C MET A 148 5.79 5.84 9.36
N ALA A 149 5.71 6.86 8.50
CA ALA A 149 6.46 6.89 7.23
C ALA A 149 7.97 6.72 7.39
N ALA A 150 8.53 7.20 8.50
CA ALA A 150 9.94 7.06 8.83
C ALA A 150 10.36 5.64 9.30
N CYS A 151 9.40 4.74 9.53
CA CYS A 151 9.66 3.41 10.07
C CYS A 151 10.26 2.47 9.03
N LYS A 152 11.59 2.26 9.10
CA LYS A 152 12.32 1.35 8.21
C LYS A 152 11.81 -0.09 8.29
N ALA A 153 11.45 -0.59 9.48
CA ALA A 153 10.87 -1.92 9.62
C ALA A 153 9.54 -2.07 8.86
N ARG A 154 8.68 -1.05 8.89
CA ARG A 154 7.43 -1.03 8.11
C ARG A 154 7.74 -0.96 6.61
N CYS A 155 8.57 0.00 6.19
CA CYS A 155 8.91 0.19 4.78
C CYS A 155 9.58 -1.06 4.18
N ALA A 156 10.44 -1.74 4.93
CA ALA A 156 11.06 -3.00 4.52
C ALA A 156 10.06 -4.15 4.40
N ALA A 157 9.10 -4.25 5.34
CA ALA A 157 8.05 -5.25 5.26
C ALA A 157 7.07 -4.97 4.09
N GLU A 158 6.80 -3.70 3.78
CA GLU A 158 5.99 -3.27 2.64
C GLU A 158 6.72 -3.54 1.31
N SER A 159 8.03 -3.25 1.25
CA SER A 159 8.85 -3.51 0.06
C SER A 159 9.04 -5.01 -0.17
N TRP A 160 9.32 -5.81 0.87
CA TRP A 160 9.37 -7.26 0.78
C TRP A 160 8.04 -7.84 0.31
N ARG A 161 6.90 -7.35 0.83
CA ARG A 161 5.58 -7.74 0.32
C ARG A 161 5.34 -7.36 -1.13
N SER A 162 5.93 -6.25 -1.60
CA SER A 162 5.84 -5.85 -3.00
C SER A 162 6.74 -6.68 -3.92
N SER A 163 7.91 -7.12 -3.43
CA SER A 163 8.89 -7.92 -4.17
C SER A 163 8.55 -9.41 -4.18
N ASN A 164 8.18 -9.99 -3.05
CA ASN A 164 7.74 -11.39 -2.96
C ASN A 164 6.35 -11.59 -3.57
N ARG A 165 5.60 -10.48 -3.80
CA ARG A 165 4.46 -10.50 -4.72
C ARG A 165 4.84 -10.65 -6.20
N ARG A 166 6.05 -10.99 -6.58
CA ARG A 166 6.36 -11.29 -7.99
C ARG A 166 6.33 -12.79 -8.31
N ASN A 167 6.34 -13.66 -7.27
CA ASN A 167 6.56 -15.11 -7.42
C ASN A 167 5.32 -16.01 -7.17
N ASP A 168 4.12 -15.46 -7.05
CA ASP A 168 2.85 -16.22 -7.00
C ASP A 168 1.98 -15.80 -8.19
#